data_AF-X7Z319-F1
#
_entry.id   AF-X7Z319-F1
#
_cell.length_a   1.000
_cell.length_b   1.000
_cell.length_c   1.000
_cell.angle_alpha   90.00
_cell.angle_beta   90.00
_cell.angle_gamma   90.00
#
_symmetry.space_group_name_H-M   'P 1'
#
loop_
_entity.id
_entity.type
_entity.pdbx_description
1 polymer ?
#
loop_
_entity_poly.entity_id
_entity_poly.type
_entity_poly.pdbx_seq_one_letter_code
_entity_poly.pdbx_strand_id
1 'polypeptide(L)' 'MVDDFGGLEPTATIRLDGMLFTRLAGGRIDNTDGVELGGDRQLAARIIENLNYVI' A
#
# COMPACT_ATOMS: atom_id res chain seq x y z
N MET A 1 10.35 4.64 9.22
CA MET A 1 10.14 3.26 8.73
C MET A 1 9.69 2.42 9.92
N VAL A 2 9.16 1.21 9.70
CA VAL A 2 8.92 0.27 10.81
C VAL A 2 10.22 -0.49 11.00
N ASP A 3 10.80 -0.39 12.21
CA ASP A 3 12.15 -0.89 12.47
C ASP A 3 12.17 -2.38 12.87
N ASP A 4 11.03 -2.94 13.31
CA ASP A 4 10.89 -4.36 13.67
C ASP A 4 9.44 -4.84 13.52
N PHE A 5 9.25 -6.06 13.01
CA PHE A 5 7.95 -6.76 12.97
C PHE A 5 7.89 -7.90 14.01
N GLY A 6 8.58 -7.74 15.15
CA GLY A 6 8.64 -8.74 16.20
C GLY A 6 9.55 -9.93 15.86
N GLY A 7 10.67 -9.68 15.18
CA GLY A 7 11.58 -10.70 14.68
C GLY A 7 11.04 -11.49 13.47
N LEU A 8 9.95 -11.01 12.85
CA LEU A 8 9.39 -11.56 11.62
C LEU A 8 9.73 -10.65 10.43
N GLU A 9 9.66 -11.20 9.23
CA GLU A 9 9.72 -10.42 8.00
C GLU A 9 8.31 -9.95 7.60
N PRO A 10 8.15 -8.75 7.03
CA PRO A 10 6.86 -8.32 6.50
C PRO A 10 6.40 -9.26 5.38
N THR A 11 5.14 -9.69 5.43
CA THR A 11 4.55 -10.58 4.41
C THR A 11 4.35 -9.88 3.07
N ALA A 12 4.03 -8.58 3.12
CA ALA A 12 3.90 -7.70 1.98
C ALA A 12 4.34 -6.28 2.37
N THR A 13 4.89 -5.54 1.41
CA THR A 13 5.26 -4.12 1.59
C THR A 13 4.72 -3.30 0.44
N ILE A 14 4.22 -2.11 0.75
CA ILE A 14 3.74 -1.13 -0.23
C ILE A 14 4.54 0.15 0.00
N ARG A 15 5.16 0.66 -1.06
CA ARG A 15 5.86 1.95 -1.03
C ARG A 15 5.25 2.88 -2.07
N LEU A 16 4.97 4.11 -1.65
CA LEU A 16 4.35 5.14 -2.46
C LEU A 16 4.61 6.51 -1.86
N ASP A 17 4.47 7.56 -2.66
CA ASP A 17 4.50 8.93 -2.19
C ASP A 17 3.31 9.26 -1.25
N GLY A 18 3.51 10.15 -0.27
CA GLY A 18 2.48 10.50 0.71
C GLY A 18 1.26 11.22 0.13
N MET A 19 1.45 12.03 -0.93
CA MET A 19 0.35 12.67 -1.66
C MET A 19 -0.43 11.62 -2.45
N LEU A 20 0.28 10.67 -3.09
CA LEU A 20 -0.34 9.55 -3.79
C LEU A 20 -1.18 8.69 -2.82
N PHE A 21 -0.63 8.33 -1.67
CA PHE A 21 -1.36 7.62 -0.60
C PHE A 21 -2.65 8.35 -0.20
N THR A 22 -2.56 9.65 0.09
CA THR A 22 -3.72 10.44 0.53
C THR A 22 -4.82 10.51 -0.54
N ARG A 23 -4.44 10.57 -1.82
CA ARG A 23 -5.39 10.61 -2.94
C ARG A 23 -6.06 9.26 -3.18
N LEU A 24 -5.28 8.16 -3.13
CA LEU A 24 -5.79 6.80 -3.27
C LEU A 24 -6.71 6.42 -2.11
N ALA A 25 -6.26 6.61 -0.86
CA ALA A 25 -7.06 6.32 0.34
C ALA A 25 -8.34 7.16 0.40
N GLY A 26 -8.28 8.41 -0.08
CA GLY A 26 -9.45 9.29 -0.18
C GLY A 26 -10.37 9.03 -1.37
N GLY A 27 -10.08 8.04 -2.22
CA GLY A 27 -10.88 7.72 -3.41
C GLY A 27 -10.90 8.82 -4.48
N ARG A 28 -9.94 9.76 -4.47
CA ARG A 28 -9.89 10.89 -5.42
C ARG A 28 -9.31 10.50 -6.78
N ILE A 29 -8.53 9.42 -6.82
CA ILE A 29 -7.91 8.85 -8.01
C ILE A 29 -7.89 7.33 -7.88
N ASP A 30 -7.79 6.65 -9.01
CA ASP A 30 -7.58 5.20 -9.15
C ASP A 30 -6.21 4.85 -9.77
N ASN A 31 -5.47 5.86 -10.26
CA ASN A 31 -4.13 5.67 -10.80
C ASN A 31 -3.12 5.29 -9.69
N THR A 32 -2.46 4.15 -9.88
CA THR A 32 -1.45 3.58 -8.97
C THR A 32 -0.02 3.71 -9.49
N ASP A 33 0.23 4.53 -10.51
CA ASP A 33 1.56 4.88 -10.98
C ASP A 33 2.42 5.42 -9.82
N GLY A 34 3.59 4.80 -9.61
CA GLY A 34 4.48 5.12 -8.49
C GLY A 34 4.20 4.34 -7.20
N VAL A 35 3.27 3.38 -7.21
CA VAL A 35 3.16 2.35 -6.17
C VAL A 35 4.13 1.21 -6.47
N GLU A 36 4.92 0.84 -5.48
CA GLU A 36 5.82 -0.30 -5.52
C GLU A 36 5.37 -1.39 -4.54
N LEU A 37 5.35 -2.63 -5.02
CA LEU A 37 4.91 -3.80 -4.25
C LEU A 37 6.07 -4.76 -4.00
N GLY A 38 6.28 -5.13 -2.73
CA GLY A 38 7.25 -6.13 -2.27
C GLY A 38 6.59 -7.24 -1.46
N GLY A 39 7.31 -8.35 -1.29
CA GLY A 39 6.77 -9.57 -0.66
C GLY A 39 5.67 -10.22 -1.50
N ASP A 40 4.57 -10.62 -0.86
CA ASP A 40 3.37 -11.11 -1.53
C ASP A 40 2.68 -9.97 -2.31
N ARG A 41 2.97 -9.91 -3.61
CA ARG A 41 2.43 -8.88 -4.51
C ARG A 41 0.93 -9.00 -4.74
N GLN A 42 0.36 -10.20 -4.64
CA GLN A 42 -1.08 -10.38 -4.84
C GLN A 42 -1.85 -9.83 -3.63
N LEU A 43 -1.35 -10.10 -2.42
CA LEU A 43 -1.86 -9.49 -1.21
C LEU A 43 -1.70 -7.96 -1.24
N ALA A 44 -0.52 -7.47 -1.62
CA ALA A 44 -0.24 -6.04 -1.70
C ALA A 44 -1.15 -5.32 -2.71
N ALA A 45 -1.36 -5.91 -3.89
CA ALA A 45 -2.26 -5.38 -4.92
C ALA A 45 -3.71 -5.32 -4.41
N ARG A 46 -4.19 -6.39 -3.75
CA ARG A 46 -5.54 -6.42 -3.17
C ARG A 46 -5.75 -5.33 -2.11
N ILE A 47 -4.73 -5.02 -1.31
CA ILE A 47 -4.78 -3.91 -0.35
C ILE A 47 -4.94 -2.57 -1.08
N ILE A 48 -4.18 -2.32 -2.15
CA ILE A 48 -4.28 -1.10 -2.95
C ILE A 48 -5.64 -0.96 -3.63
N GLU A 49 -6.17 -2.04 -4.23
CA GLU A 49 -7.49 -2.07 -4.86
C GLU A 49 -8.62 -1.68 -3.90
N ASN A 50 -8.45 -1.97 -2.61
CA ASN A 50 -9.45 -1.71 -1.57
C ASN A 50 -9.04 -0.56 -0.64
N LEU A 51 -8.04 0.25 -1.02
CA LEU A 51 -7.49 1.26 -0.11
C LEU A 51 -8.51 2.36 0.23
N ASN A 52 -9.46 2.63 -0.67
CA ASN A 52 -10.56 3.57 -0.48
C ASN A 52 -11.83 2.94 0.13
N TYR A 53 -11.84 1.64 0.43
CA TYR A 53 -13.04 0.89 0.83
C TYR A 53 -13.45 1.15 2.29
N VAL A 54 -12.75 2.04 3.00
CA VAL A 54 -13.09 2.45 4.37
C VAL A 54 -13.21 3.96 4.43
N ILE A 55 -14.30 4.51 3.87
CA ILE A 55 -14.88 5.80 4.28
C ILE A 55 -16.39 5.63 4.36
#